data_AF-A0A7G6RNX3-F1
#
_entry.id   AF-A0A7G6RNX3-F1
#
_cell.length_a   1.000
_cell.length_b   1.000
_cell.length_c   1.000
_cell.angle_alpha   90.00
_cell.angle_beta   90.00
_cell.angle_gamma   90.00
#
_symmetry.space_group_name_H-M   'P 1'
#
loop_
_entity.id
_entity.type
_entity.pdbx_description
1 polymer ?
#
loop_
_entity_poly.entity_id
_entity_poly.type
_entity_poly.pdbx_seq_one_letter_code
_entity_poly.pdbx_strand_id
1 'polypeptide(L)'
;MTAFAPLEIVDVNDLDWKAVLNRASPSSIRSEIRSTVERMEGLLDRADGPGMLFDKFRADPTDKVIKISDFDTEIPLWIIGDLHGDLLALEAALVAMRQPGLQPGEGPPRILFLGDLFDDEGFGLEILLRVFELIVDAPDRVCVIA
;
A
#
# COMPACT_ATOMS: atom_id res chain seq x y z
N MET A 1 11.79 -3.51 -31.81
CA MET A 1 11.80 -4.00 -30.42
C MET A 1 12.51 -2.96 -29.58
N THR A 2 11.78 -2.21 -28.76
CA THR A 2 12.36 -1.33 -27.75
C THR A 2 12.97 -2.22 -26.67
N ALA A 3 14.27 -2.10 -26.44
CA ALA A 3 14.92 -2.76 -25.32
C ALA A 3 14.42 -2.09 -24.02
N PHE A 4 13.84 -2.86 -23.11
CA PHE A 4 13.55 -2.38 -21.77
C PHE A 4 14.87 -2.09 -21.08
N ALA A 5 14.98 -0.94 -20.43
CA ALA A 5 16.08 -0.70 -19.51
C ALA A 5 16.05 -1.81 -18.44
N PRO A 6 17.21 -2.34 -18.03
CA PRO A 6 17.26 -3.30 -16.93
C PRO A 6 16.62 -2.67 -15.70
N LEU A 7 15.89 -3.49 -14.93
CA LEU A 7 15.33 -3.05 -13.64
C LEU A 7 16.47 -2.53 -12.77
N GLU A 8 16.34 -1.29 -12.31
CA GLU A 8 17.27 -0.70 -11.36
C GLU A 8 17.03 -1.33 -9.99
N ILE A 9 18.04 -2.01 -9.47
CA ILE A 9 18.02 -2.53 -8.10
C ILE A 9 18.60 -1.43 -7.22
N VAL A 10 17.76 -0.89 -6.34
CA VAL A 10 18.17 0.11 -5.36
C VAL A 10 18.33 -0.56 -4.00
N ASP A 11 19.56 -0.69 -3.54
CA ASP A 11 19.84 -1.14 -2.18
C ASP A 11 19.49 -0.03 -1.19
N VAL A 12 18.43 -0.26 -0.40
CA VAL A 12 18.02 0.66 0.64
C VAL A 12 18.91 0.46 1.86
N ASN A 13 19.86 1.37 2.04
CA ASN A 13 20.74 1.42 3.20
C ASN A 13 20.24 2.46 4.22
N ASP A 14 20.72 2.37 5.46
CA ASP A 14 20.52 3.40 6.49
C ASP A 14 19.04 3.72 6.86
N LEU A 15 18.15 2.72 6.79
CA LEU A 15 16.83 2.85 7.41
C LEU A 15 17.01 3.06 8.92
N ASP A 16 16.21 3.96 9.49
CA ASP A 16 16.04 4.05 10.93
C ASP A 16 15.28 2.81 11.42
N TRP A 17 16.00 1.71 11.59
CA TRP A 17 15.45 0.42 12.01
C TRP A 17 14.76 0.50 13.35
N LYS A 18 15.16 1.42 14.23
CA LYS A 18 14.48 1.64 15.50
C LYS A 18 13.10 2.26 15.28
N ALA A 19 13.00 3.25 14.41
CA ALA A 19 11.71 3.82 14.03
C ALA A 19 10.82 2.81 13.29
N VAL A 20 11.39 2.00 12.39
CA VAL A 20 10.68 0.92 11.70
C VAL A 20 10.12 -0.08 12.72
N LEU A 21 10.95 -0.59 13.64
CA LEU A 21 10.52 -1.52 14.68
C LEU A 21 9.43 -0.95 15.59
N ASN A 22 9.52 0.34 15.94
CA ASN A 22 8.49 0.99 16.75
C ASN A 22 7.14 1.08 16.01
N ARG A 23 7.16 1.28 14.68
CA ARG A 23 5.94 1.30 13.85
C ARG A 23 5.37 -0.11 13.65
N ALA A 24 6.25 -1.11 13.54
CA ALA A 24 5.88 -2.52 13.46
C ALA A 24 5.46 -3.12 14.82
N SER A 25 5.00 -2.30 15.77
CA SER A 25 4.58 -2.73 17.10
C SER A 25 3.17 -3.34 17.05
N PRO A 26 3.00 -4.66 17.26
CA PRO A 26 1.69 -5.31 17.15
C PRO A 26 0.69 -4.78 18.19
N SER A 27 1.16 -4.45 19.41
CA SER A 27 0.29 -3.89 20.44
C SER A 27 -0.24 -2.51 20.08
N SER A 28 0.59 -1.68 19.44
CA SER A 28 0.22 -0.35 18.97
C SER A 28 -0.77 -0.42 17.80
N ILE A 29 -0.56 -1.33 16.85
CA ILE A 29 -1.51 -1.52 15.74
C ILE A 29 -2.84 -2.06 16.27
N ARG A 30 -2.80 -3.04 17.19
CA ARG A 30 -4.01 -3.62 17.77
C ARG A 30 -4.83 -2.62 18.60
N SER A 31 -4.23 -1.57 19.16
CA SER A 31 -5.02 -0.55 19.88
C SER A 31 -5.91 0.27 18.95
N GLU A 32 -5.59 0.33 17.66
CA GLU A 32 -6.34 1.09 16.64
C GLU A 32 -7.38 0.25 15.88
N ILE A 33 -7.63 -1.00 16.30
CA ILE A 33 -8.59 -1.89 15.61
C ILE A 33 -9.96 -1.21 15.45
N ARG A 34 -10.50 -0.71 16.56
CA ARG A 34 -11.86 -0.15 16.58
C ARG A 34 -11.96 1.05 15.65
N SER A 35 -11.06 2.02 15.83
CA SER A 35 -11.05 3.27 15.05
C SER A 35 -10.86 3.00 13.56
N THR A 36 -9.95 2.08 13.21
CA THR A 36 -9.67 1.73 11.81
C THR A 36 -10.84 1.01 11.15
N VAL A 37 -11.44 0.03 11.82
CA VAL A 37 -12.61 -0.70 11.28
C VAL A 37 -13.81 0.22 11.10
N GLU A 38 -14.14 1.05 12.10
CA GLU A 38 -15.26 2.00 12.01
C GLU A 38 -15.06 2.99 10.83
N ARG A 39 -13.83 3.46 10.60
CA ARG A 39 -13.50 4.31 9.44
C ARG A 39 -13.63 3.57 8.11
N MET A 40 -13.24 2.29 8.07
CA MET A 40 -13.35 1.47 6.89
C MET A 40 -14.80 1.17 6.53
N GLU A 41 -15.64 0.85 7.53
CA GLU A 41 -17.09 0.69 7.36
C GLU A 41 -17.71 1.98 6.78
N GLY A 42 -17.38 3.14 7.35
CA GLY A 42 -17.84 4.43 6.82
C GLY A 42 -17.33 4.77 5.41
N LEU A 43 -16.21 4.18 4.98
CA LEU A 43 -15.73 4.30 3.60
C LEU A 43 -16.56 3.40 2.66
N LEU A 44 -16.85 2.17 3.09
CA LEU A 44 -17.59 1.16 2.31
C LEU A 44 -19.08 1.49 2.17
N ASP A 45 -19.68 2.16 3.16
CA ASP A 45 -21.10 2.55 3.14
C ASP A 45 -21.40 3.72 2.17
N ARG A 46 -20.39 4.29 1.51
CA ARG A 46 -20.58 5.36 0.53
C ARG A 46 -21.26 4.82 -0.72
N ALA A 47 -22.25 5.55 -1.22
CA ALA A 47 -23.04 5.16 -2.40
C ALA A 47 -22.18 4.94 -3.66
N ASP A 48 -21.04 5.63 -3.76
CA ASP A 48 -20.10 5.55 -4.88
C ASP A 48 -18.95 4.53 -4.63
N GLY A 49 -19.04 3.72 -3.56
CA GLY A 49 -18.03 2.75 -3.15
C GLY A 49 -16.81 3.36 -2.42
N PRO A 50 -15.76 2.55 -2.15
CA PRO A 50 -14.61 2.99 -1.36
C PRO A 50 -13.75 4.06 -2.07
N GLY A 51 -13.84 4.15 -3.40
CA GLY A 51 -13.12 5.16 -4.20
C GLY A 51 -11.60 5.01 -4.13
N MET A 52 -11.10 3.78 -4.23
CA MET A 52 -9.67 3.49 -4.14
C MET A 52 -8.91 3.93 -5.39
N LEU A 53 -7.58 3.97 -5.30
CA LEU A 53 -6.71 4.26 -6.44
C LEU A 53 -7.03 3.31 -7.60
N PHE A 54 -7.22 3.91 -8.77
CA PHE A 54 -7.60 3.26 -10.03
C PHE A 54 -9.04 2.71 -10.14
N ASP A 55 -9.91 2.84 -9.14
CA ASP A 55 -11.29 2.38 -9.25
C ASP A 55 -12.06 3.08 -10.39
N LYS A 56 -11.71 4.34 -10.70
CA LYS A 56 -12.27 5.07 -11.86
C LYS A 56 -11.99 4.42 -13.22
N PHE A 57 -11.00 3.52 -13.29
CA PHE A 57 -10.62 2.79 -14.49
C PHE A 57 -11.21 1.37 -14.53
N ARG A 58 -11.93 0.94 -13.49
CA ARG A 58 -12.67 -0.32 -13.51
C ARG A 58 -13.90 -0.15 -14.39
N ALA A 59 -14.10 -1.09 -15.32
CA ALA A 59 -15.32 -1.13 -16.13
C ALA A 59 -16.52 -1.61 -15.30
N ASP A 60 -16.27 -2.51 -14.36
CA ASP A 60 -17.26 -3.12 -13.46
C ASP A 60 -16.59 -3.44 -12.10
N PRO A 61 -17.31 -3.40 -10.97
CA PRO A 61 -16.75 -3.74 -9.65
C PRO A 61 -16.21 -5.17 -9.54
N THR A 62 -16.64 -6.09 -10.40
CA THR A 62 -16.15 -7.49 -10.45
C THR A 62 -15.02 -7.68 -11.47
N ASP A 63 -14.64 -6.62 -12.18
CA ASP A 63 -13.56 -6.69 -13.16
C ASP A 63 -12.22 -6.96 -12.46
N LYS A 64 -11.56 -8.03 -12.89
CA LYS A 64 -10.25 -8.46 -12.39
C LYS A 64 -9.10 -7.75 -13.09
N VAL A 65 -9.39 -6.95 -14.11
CA VAL A 65 -8.40 -6.23 -14.90
C VAL A 65 -8.67 -4.74 -14.81
N ILE A 66 -7.67 -3.98 -14.35
CA ILE A 66 -7.74 -2.52 -14.35
C ILE A 66 -6.83 -1.99 -15.45
N LYS A 67 -7.41 -1.46 -16.52
CA LYS A 67 -6.65 -0.84 -17.62
C LYS A 67 -6.54 0.67 -17.41
N ILE A 68 -5.36 1.12 -17.02
CA ILE A 68 -5.08 2.55 -16.82
C ILE A 68 -4.74 3.18 -18.18
N SER A 69 -5.61 4.08 -18.66
CA SER A 69 -5.42 4.78 -19.94
C SER A 69 -4.71 6.13 -19.83
N ASP A 70 -4.70 6.72 -18.65
CA ASP A 70 -4.15 8.06 -18.36
C ASP A 70 -3.38 8.00 -17.03
N PHE A 71 -2.15 7.47 -17.12
CA PHE A 71 -1.27 7.29 -15.97
C PHE A 71 -0.29 8.45 -15.89
N ASP A 72 -0.44 9.27 -14.84
CA ASP A 72 0.52 10.30 -14.50
C ASP A 72 1.82 9.66 -14.01
N THR A 73 2.91 9.80 -14.77
CA THR A 73 4.23 9.25 -14.46
C THR A 73 5.04 10.11 -13.49
N GLU A 74 4.62 11.35 -13.24
CA GLU A 74 5.32 12.27 -12.33
C GLU A 74 5.05 11.92 -10.86
N ILE A 75 3.94 11.24 -10.58
CA ILE A 75 3.63 10.75 -9.24
C ILE A 75 4.18 9.32 -9.08
N PRO A 76 5.05 9.04 -8.09
CA PRO A 76 5.60 7.70 -7.93
C PRO A 76 4.51 6.67 -7.58
N LEU A 77 4.58 5.50 -8.23
CA LEU A 77 3.78 4.31 -7.91
C LEU A 77 4.71 3.23 -7.36
N TRP A 78 4.43 2.78 -6.15
CA TRP A 78 5.11 1.66 -5.52
C TRP A 78 4.23 0.41 -5.63
N ILE A 79 4.82 -0.67 -6.12
CA ILE A 79 4.16 -1.96 -6.24
C ILE A 79 4.70 -2.85 -5.13
N ILE A 80 3.83 -3.29 -4.23
CA ILE A 80 4.13 -4.21 -3.13
C ILE A 80 3.59 -5.58 -3.53
N GLY A 81 4.48 -6.55 -3.62
CA GLY A 81 4.14 -7.96 -3.84
C GLY A 81 3.69 -8.64 -2.55
N ASP A 82 3.87 -9.96 -2.52
CA ASP A 82 3.46 -10.81 -1.41
C ASP A 82 4.13 -10.38 -0.10
N LEU A 83 3.33 -10.30 0.96
CA LEU A 83 3.79 -9.95 2.30
C LEU A 83 3.76 -11.15 3.24
N HIS A 84 2.84 -12.10 3.07
CA HIS A 84 2.69 -13.29 3.90
C HIS A 84 2.73 -13.01 5.42
N GLY A 85 2.28 -11.85 5.89
CA GLY A 85 2.34 -11.49 7.32
C GLY A 85 3.65 -10.84 7.80
N ASP A 86 4.61 -10.50 6.93
CA ASP A 86 5.84 -9.79 7.30
C ASP A 86 5.59 -8.28 7.54
N LEU A 87 5.16 -7.98 8.76
CA LEU A 87 4.91 -6.61 9.22
C LEU A 87 6.16 -5.74 9.18
N LEU A 88 7.33 -6.32 9.39
CA LEU A 88 8.57 -5.55 9.41
C LEU A 88 8.94 -5.11 7.99
N ALA A 89 8.79 -6.01 7.00
CA ALA A 89 8.98 -5.68 5.60
C ALA A 89 8.01 -4.60 5.12
N LEU A 90 6.72 -4.69 5.49
CA LEU A 90 5.75 -3.65 5.16
C LEU A 90 6.18 -2.28 5.72
N GLU A 91 6.52 -2.20 7.01
CA GLU A 91 6.93 -0.93 7.61
C GLU A 91 8.25 -0.40 7.04
N ALA A 92 9.21 -1.28 6.72
CA ALA A 92 10.44 -0.91 6.05
C ALA A 92 10.16 -0.30 4.67
N ALA A 93 9.29 -0.92 3.87
CA ALA A 93 8.86 -0.40 2.57
C ALA A 93 8.18 0.96 2.71
N LEU A 94 7.25 1.12 3.67
CA LEU A 94 6.57 2.39 3.93
C LEU A 94 7.53 3.51 4.39
N VAL A 95 8.59 3.17 5.13
CA VAL A 95 9.64 4.13 5.49
C VAL A 95 10.50 4.49 4.27
N ALA A 96 10.91 3.51 3.47
CA ALA A 96 11.67 3.74 2.24
C ALA A 96 10.90 4.65 1.27
N MET A 97 9.59 4.42 1.11
CA MET A 97 8.69 5.26 0.31
C MET A 97 8.68 6.73 0.72
N ARG A 98 9.03 7.08 1.97
CA ARG A 98 9.07 8.45 2.48
C ARG A 98 10.43 9.11 2.35
N GLN A 99 11.48 8.38 1.95
CA GLN A 99 12.81 8.94 1.79
C GLN A 99 12.89 9.77 0.51
N PRO A 100 13.26 11.06 0.59
CA PRO A 100 13.31 11.93 -0.60
C PRO A 100 14.24 11.40 -1.71
N GLY A 101 15.34 10.73 -1.33
CA GLY A 101 16.30 10.17 -2.29
C GLY A 101 15.81 8.93 -3.05
N LEU A 102 14.68 8.34 -2.64
CA LEU A 102 14.07 7.16 -3.28
C LEU A 102 12.77 7.50 -4.01
N GLN A 103 12.35 8.78 -4.01
CA GLN A 103 11.18 9.25 -4.73
C GLN A 103 11.60 9.89 -6.06
N PRO A 104 11.41 9.22 -7.21
CA PRO A 104 11.77 9.79 -8.51
C PRO A 104 10.82 10.88 -9.01
N GLY A 105 9.78 11.26 -8.24
CA GLY A 105 8.68 12.10 -8.71
C GLY A 105 8.17 13.11 -7.69
N GLU A 106 7.30 14.01 -8.16
CA GLU A 106 6.72 15.10 -7.37
C GLU A 106 5.34 14.68 -6.82
N GLY A 107 5.28 14.33 -5.54
CA GLY A 107 4.00 14.11 -4.85
C GLY A 107 4.00 12.93 -3.88
N PRO A 108 2.92 12.77 -3.09
CA PRO A 108 2.82 11.67 -2.15
C PRO A 108 2.73 10.33 -2.91
N PRO A 109 3.50 9.30 -2.51
CA PRO A 109 3.55 8.05 -3.25
C PRO A 109 2.20 7.33 -3.25
N ARG A 110 1.88 6.76 -4.41
CA ARG A 110 0.77 5.81 -4.62
C ARG A 110 1.26 4.40 -4.34
N ILE A 111 0.39 3.55 -3.82
CA ILE A 111 0.70 2.17 -3.45
C ILE A 111 -0.25 1.23 -4.17
N LEU A 112 0.30 0.21 -4.81
CA LEU A 112 -0.43 -0.93 -5.35
C LEU A 112 0.01 -2.19 -4.61
N PHE A 113 -0.90 -2.80 -3.85
CA PHE A 113 -0.72 -4.14 -3.28
C PHE A 113 -1.21 -5.20 -4.28
N LEU A 114 -0.38 -6.21 -4.55
CA LEU A 114 -0.68 -7.27 -5.53
C LEU A 114 -1.49 -8.45 -4.99
N GLY A 115 -1.66 -8.56 -3.67
CA GLY A 115 -2.32 -9.69 -3.02
C GLY A 115 -1.41 -10.30 -1.95
N ASP A 116 -1.75 -11.53 -1.50
CA ASP A 116 -0.97 -12.31 -0.52
C ASP A 116 -0.43 -11.51 0.66
N LEU A 117 -1.34 -10.73 1.25
CA LEU A 117 -1.03 -9.89 2.39
C LEU A 117 -0.72 -10.74 3.64
N PHE A 118 -1.36 -11.90 3.76
CA PHE A 118 -1.33 -12.74 4.94
C PHE A 118 -1.67 -14.19 4.60
N ASP A 119 -0.87 -15.08 5.16
CA ASP A 119 -0.96 -16.54 5.10
C ASP A 119 0.38 -17.07 5.66
N ASP A 120 0.37 -18.26 6.24
CA ASP A 120 1.54 -18.98 6.77
C ASP A 120 2.37 -18.35 7.93
N GLU A 121 2.48 -17.01 8.08
CA GLU A 121 3.22 -16.33 9.16
C GLU A 121 2.37 -15.53 10.18
N GLY A 122 3.03 -14.82 11.11
CA GLY A 122 2.47 -14.48 12.43
C GLY A 122 1.68 -13.18 12.58
N PHE A 123 1.81 -12.19 11.69
CA PHE A 123 1.23 -10.84 11.87
C PHE A 123 0.15 -10.45 10.83
N GLY A 124 -0.61 -11.43 10.33
CA GLY A 124 -1.63 -11.20 9.30
C GLY A 124 -2.72 -10.19 9.70
N LEU A 125 -3.15 -10.19 10.97
CA LEU A 125 -4.11 -9.19 11.46
C LEU A 125 -3.51 -7.78 11.42
N GLU A 126 -2.27 -7.63 11.85
CA GLU A 126 -1.57 -6.35 11.88
C GLU A 126 -1.32 -5.82 10.48
N ILE A 127 -0.96 -6.68 9.52
CA ILE A 127 -0.87 -6.30 8.11
C ILE A 127 -2.20 -5.77 7.60
N LEU A 128 -3.31 -6.50 7.84
CA LEU A 128 -4.63 -6.08 7.38
C LEU A 128 -5.03 -4.73 7.98
N LEU A 129 -4.86 -4.56 9.29
CA LEU A 129 -5.13 -3.29 9.97
C LEU A 129 -4.26 -2.17 9.40
N ARG A 130 -2.98 -2.46 9.14
CA ARG A 130 -2.07 -1.46 8.61
C ARG A 130 -2.43 -1.04 7.18
N VAL A 131 -2.84 -1.97 6.34
CA VAL A 131 -3.37 -1.68 5.00
C VAL A 131 -4.66 -0.87 5.09
N PHE A 132 -5.56 -1.21 6.01
CA PHE A 132 -6.79 -0.45 6.22
C PHE A 132 -6.49 0.99 6.66
N GLU A 133 -5.56 1.20 7.60
CA GLU A 133 -5.10 2.53 8.00
C GLU A 133 -4.64 3.36 6.78
N LEU A 134 -3.83 2.77 5.90
CA LEU A 134 -3.38 3.45 4.67
C LEU A 134 -4.56 3.82 3.75
N ILE A 135 -5.53 2.91 3.59
CA ILE A 135 -6.73 3.13 2.76
C ILE A 135 -7.61 4.22 3.38
N VAL A 136 -7.90 4.18 4.68
CA VAL A 136 -8.80 5.16 5.30
C VAL A 136 -8.16 6.54 5.44
N ASP A 137 -6.82 6.63 5.46
CA ASP A 137 -6.09 7.90 5.49
C ASP A 137 -6.03 8.58 4.12
N ALA A 138 -5.88 7.81 3.04
CA ALA A 138 -5.82 8.33 1.67
C ALA A 138 -6.27 7.26 0.64
N PRO A 139 -7.58 7.04 0.45
CA PRO A 139 -8.09 5.95 -0.38
C PRO A 139 -7.69 6.13 -1.86
N ASP A 140 -7.62 7.37 -2.33
CA ASP A 140 -7.20 7.75 -3.68
C ASP A 140 -5.72 7.45 -3.98
N ARG A 141 -4.94 7.03 -2.97
CA ARG A 141 -3.52 6.68 -3.09
C ARG A 141 -3.24 5.18 -2.95
N VAL A 142 -4.20 4.36 -2.58
CA VAL A 142 -4.00 2.93 -2.33
C VAL A 142 -4.88 2.11 -3.25
N CYS A 143 -4.28 1.15 -3.95
CA CYS A 143 -4.97 0.13 -4.73
C CYS A 143 -4.61 -1.24 -4.14
N VAL A 144 -5.59 -2.12 -3.99
CA VAL A 144 -5.39 -3.51 -3.62
C VAL A 144 -5.99 -4.37 -4.71
N ILE A 145 -5.18 -5.25 -5.30
CA ILE A 145 -5.63 -6.30 -6.22
C ILE A 145 -5.59 -7.60 -5.42
N ALA A 146 -6.73 -8.27 -5.30
CA ALA A 146 -6.90 -9.55 -4.62
C ALA A 146 -8.01 -10.35 -5.32
#